data_AF-A0A916RTH3-F1
#
_entry.id   AF-A0A916RTH3-F1
#
_cell.length_a   1.000
_cell.length_b   1.000
_cell.length_c   1.000
_cell.angle_alpha   90.00
_cell.angle_beta   90.00
_cell.angle_gamma   90.00
#
_symmetry.space_group_name_H-M   'P 1'
#
loop_
_entity.id
_entity.type
_entity.pdbx_description
1 polymer ?
#
loop_
_entity_poly.entity_id
_entity_poly.type
_entity_poly.pdbx_seq_one_letter_code
_entity_poly.pdbx_strand_id
1 'polypeptide(L)'
;MIILLNGAYGVGKTTIANELLTKVDNSILYDPEEVGYMLRNIITDDMKKQEEHTDNFQDLLPWKRLVVTVAKELITTYEKNLIIPMTIYKKEYLSYIINGIKECDPNTFHFCLIANKSTIHNRLLKRGEEAGNWCFQQTDRCLEAFQDDIFQIKINTDQKSSHQVVEEIMKQINSL
;
A
#
# COMPACT_ATOMS: atom_id res chain seq x y z
N MET A 1 -2.45 14.19 8.32
CA MET A 1 -2.58 13.82 6.91
C MET A 1 -2.16 12.35 6.73
N ILE A 2 -2.84 11.61 5.85
CA ILE A 2 -2.49 10.24 5.49
C ILE A 2 -2.22 10.16 3.98
N ILE A 3 -1.12 9.51 3.60
CA ILE A 3 -0.78 9.22 2.20
C ILE A 3 -0.71 7.70 2.04
N LEU A 4 -1.75 7.10 1.45
CA LEU A 4 -1.76 5.69 1.06
C LEU A 4 -1.14 5.54 -0.33
N LEU A 5 0.05 4.91 -0.39
CA LEU A 5 0.75 4.58 -1.63
C LEU A 5 0.47 3.13 -2.00
N ASN A 6 -0.50 2.92 -2.88
CA ASN A 6 -0.82 1.62 -3.43
C ASN A 6 -0.01 1.33 -4.72
N GLY A 7 0.03 0.07 -5.14
CA GLY A 7 0.65 -0.35 -6.39
C GLY A 7 1.25 -1.75 -6.30
N ALA A 8 1.72 -2.30 -7.41
CA ALA A 8 2.21 -3.68 -7.48
C ALA A 8 3.53 -3.86 -6.69
N TYR A 9 3.89 -5.10 -6.35
CA TYR A 9 5.22 -5.40 -5.85
C TYR A 9 6.27 -4.96 -6.87
N GLY A 10 7.38 -4.35 -6.42
CA GLY A 10 8.44 -3.86 -7.32
C GLY A 10 8.13 -2.56 -8.07
N VAL A 11 6.94 -1.96 -7.92
CA VAL A 11 6.61 -0.69 -8.61
C VAL A 11 7.36 0.52 -8.04
N GLY A 12 7.94 0.42 -6.84
CA GLY A 12 8.74 1.48 -6.20
C GLY A 12 8.15 2.09 -4.93
N LYS A 13 7.03 1.57 -4.41
CA LYS A 13 6.34 2.10 -3.21
C LYS A 13 7.28 2.44 -2.05
N THR A 14 8.12 1.49 -1.62
CA THR A 14 9.04 1.68 -0.50
C THR A 14 10.03 2.82 -0.76
N THR A 15 10.57 2.95 -1.98
CA THR A 15 11.46 4.05 -2.35
C THR A 15 10.75 5.39 -2.27
N ILE A 16 9.54 5.48 -2.87
CA ILE A 16 8.73 6.70 -2.85
C ILE A 16 8.30 7.08 -1.43
N ALA A 17 7.93 6.10 -0.61
CA ALA A 17 7.51 6.29 0.76
C ALA A 17 8.65 6.87 1.63
N ASN A 18 9.87 6.34 1.47
CA ASN A 18 11.04 6.86 2.17
C ASN A 18 11.43 8.28 1.71
N GLU A 19 11.28 8.58 0.43
CA GLU A 19 11.56 9.93 -0.05
C GLU A 19 10.50 10.93 0.43
N LEU A 20 9.22 10.54 0.48
CA LEU A 20 8.15 11.34 1.06
C LEU A 20 8.37 11.64 2.55
N LEU A 21 8.95 10.73 3.34
CA LEU A 21 9.30 11.00 4.73
C LEU A 21 10.20 12.23 4.88
N THR A 22 11.04 12.51 3.89
CA THR A 22 11.95 13.68 3.90
C THR A 22 11.28 14.98 3.48
N LYS A 23 10.07 14.90 2.91
CA LYS A 23 9.32 16.04 2.33
C LYS A 23 8.08 16.39 3.13
N VAL A 24 7.48 15.41 3.81
CA VAL A 24 6.27 15.59 4.60
C VAL A 24 6.67 15.74 6.06
N ASP A 25 6.51 16.95 6.58
CA ASP A 25 6.83 17.25 7.97
C ASP A 25 6.02 16.40 8.94
N ASN A 26 6.63 16.08 10.09
CA ASN A 26 6.00 15.32 11.18
C ASN A 26 5.36 13.99 10.72
N SER A 27 5.98 13.31 9.75
CA SER A 27 5.48 12.05 9.21
C SER A 27 6.26 10.82 9.70
N ILE A 28 5.59 9.67 9.69
CA ILE A 28 6.17 8.35 9.93
C ILE A 28 5.74 7.38 8.84
N LEU A 29 6.53 6.32 8.64
CA LEU A 29 6.10 5.16 7.86
C LEU A 29 5.24 4.28 8.73
N TYR A 30 4.08 3.89 8.19
CA TYR A 30 3.28 2.84 8.76
C TYR A 30 3.11 1.75 7.70
N ASP A 31 3.79 0.62 7.91
CA ASP A 31 3.72 -0.55 7.03
C ASP A 31 2.63 -1.53 7.51
N PRO A 32 1.51 -1.69 6.78
CA PRO A 32 0.45 -2.62 7.16
C PRO A 32 0.84 -4.11 7.06
N GLU A 33 1.99 -4.45 6.47
CA GLU A 33 2.50 -5.82 6.49
C GLU A 33 2.78 -6.30 7.92
N GLU A 34 3.22 -5.41 8.83
CA GLU A 34 3.48 -5.73 10.24
C GLU A 34 2.23 -6.27 10.95
N VAL A 35 1.06 -5.69 10.66
CA VAL A 35 -0.23 -6.20 11.16
C VAL A 35 -0.53 -7.59 10.61
N GLY A 36 -0.19 -7.82 9.33
CA GLY A 36 -0.33 -9.12 8.68
C GLY A 36 0.57 -10.20 9.30
N TYR A 37 1.84 -9.87 9.54
CA TYR A 37 2.80 -10.77 10.18
C TYR A 37 2.42 -11.08 11.62
N MET A 38 2.01 -10.08 12.39
CA MET A 38 1.48 -10.28 13.75
C MET A 38 0.29 -11.26 13.74
N LEU A 39 -0.67 -11.07 12.84
CA LEU A 39 -1.85 -11.94 12.76
C LEU A 39 -1.49 -13.37 12.35
N ARG A 40 -0.54 -13.56 11.42
CA ARG A 40 -0.05 -14.89 11.05
C ARG A 40 0.59 -15.64 12.22
N ASN A 41 1.21 -14.93 13.17
CA ASN A 41 1.82 -15.53 14.35
C ASN A 41 0.78 -15.91 15.42
N ILE A 42 -0.39 -15.25 15.43
CA ILE A 42 -1.42 -15.44 16.47
C ILE A 42 -2.51 -16.40 16.01
N ILE A 43 -2.95 -16.31 14.74
CA ILE A 43 -4.07 -17.10 14.21
C ILE A 43 -3.53 -18.41 13.64
N THR A 44 -3.76 -19.49 14.36
CA THR A 44 -3.42 -20.85 13.94
C THR A 44 -4.41 -21.38 12.90
N ASP A 45 -4.02 -22.42 12.17
CA ASP A 45 -4.82 -22.97 11.06
C ASP A 45 -6.18 -23.53 11.50
N ASP A 46 -6.30 -24.03 12.73
CA ASP A 46 -7.56 -24.51 13.31
C ASP A 46 -8.53 -23.37 13.70
N MET A 47 -8.02 -22.15 13.86
CA MET A 47 -8.82 -20.95 14.12
C MET A 47 -9.31 -20.28 12.83
N LYS A 48 -8.59 -20.47 11.72
CA LYS A 48 -8.92 -19.86 10.42
C LYS A 48 -10.26 -20.36 9.91
N LYS A 49 -11.11 -19.42 9.50
CA LYS A 49 -12.32 -19.73 8.74
C LYS A 49 -11.98 -20.22 7.34
N GLN A 50 -12.93 -20.90 6.70
CA GLN A 50 -12.75 -21.49 5.36
C GLN A 50 -12.20 -20.49 4.34
N GLU A 51 -12.68 -19.25 4.36
CA GLU A 51 -12.25 -18.17 3.47
C GLU A 51 -10.85 -17.60 3.78
N GLU A 52 -10.30 -17.88 4.97
CA GLU A 52 -9.00 -17.39 5.44
C GLU A 52 -7.85 -18.37 5.12
N HIS A 53 -8.16 -19.56 4.59
CA HIS A 53 -7.18 -20.56 4.13
C HIS A 53 -6.57 -20.16 2.79
N THR A 54 -5.82 -19.06 2.81
CA THR A 54 -5.08 -18.53 1.66
C THR A 54 -3.64 -18.18 2.05
N ASP A 55 -2.79 -17.99 1.05
CA ASP A 55 -1.42 -17.51 1.26
C ASP A 55 -1.35 -16.01 1.56
N ASN A 56 -2.46 -15.27 1.53
CA ASN A 56 -2.49 -13.83 1.72
C ASN A 56 -2.97 -13.45 3.13
N PHE A 57 -2.11 -12.85 3.95
CA PHE A 57 -2.51 -12.38 5.30
C PHE A 57 -3.63 -11.34 5.25
N GLN A 58 -3.81 -10.64 4.12
CA GLN A 58 -4.89 -9.66 3.97
C GLN A 58 -6.27 -10.30 3.99
N ASP A 59 -6.35 -11.61 3.77
CA ASP A 59 -7.60 -12.38 3.79
C ASP A 59 -8.02 -12.76 5.21
N LEU A 60 -7.15 -12.59 6.20
CA LEU A 60 -7.52 -12.70 7.61
C LEU A 60 -8.52 -11.58 7.94
N LEU A 61 -9.72 -11.96 8.37
CA LEU A 61 -10.81 -11.02 8.68
C LEU A 61 -10.42 -9.85 9.60
N PRO A 62 -9.60 -10.03 10.66
CA PRO A 62 -9.19 -8.90 11.50
C PRO A 62 -8.21 -7.95 10.80
N TRP A 63 -7.51 -8.35 9.74
CA TRP A 63 -6.41 -7.59 9.15
C TRP A 63 -6.83 -6.17 8.77
N LYS A 64 -7.80 -5.99 7.87
CA LYS A 64 -8.23 -4.66 7.43
C LYS A 64 -8.76 -3.78 8.57
N ARG A 65 -9.37 -4.39 9.60
CA ARG A 65 -9.86 -3.66 10.79
C ARG A 65 -8.72 -3.15 11.65
N LEU A 66 -7.73 -4.01 11.89
CA LEU A 66 -6.55 -3.64 12.65
C LEU A 66 -5.68 -2.64 11.89
N VAL A 67 -5.61 -2.73 10.56
CA VAL A 67 -4.90 -1.74 9.75
C VAL A 67 -5.42 -0.32 10.00
N VAL A 68 -6.76 -0.16 9.93
CA VAL A 68 -7.43 1.12 10.24
C VAL A 68 -7.24 1.51 11.70
N THR A 69 -7.38 0.55 12.63
CA THR A 69 -7.25 0.81 14.07
C THR A 69 -5.85 1.35 14.41
N VAL A 70 -4.79 0.72 13.91
CA VAL A 70 -3.42 1.17 14.14
C VAL A 70 -3.19 2.54 13.50
N ALA A 71 -3.67 2.79 12.28
CA ALA A 71 -3.59 4.12 11.67
C ALA A 71 -4.26 5.20 12.54
N LYS A 72 -5.44 4.89 13.08
CA LYS A 72 -6.17 5.77 13.99
C LYS A 72 -5.33 6.09 15.23
N GLU A 73 -4.83 5.07 15.93
CA GLU A 73 -4.00 5.25 17.12
C GLU A 73 -2.74 6.08 16.83
N LEU A 74 -2.07 5.84 15.70
CA LEU A 74 -0.88 6.60 15.32
C LEU A 74 -1.18 8.10 15.11
N ILE A 75 -2.34 8.43 14.55
CA ILE A 75 -2.76 9.81 14.32
C ILE A 75 -3.27 10.45 15.61
N THR A 76 -4.19 9.80 16.31
CA THR A 76 -4.89 10.43 17.45
C THR A 76 -4.03 10.49 18.70
N THR A 77 -3.13 9.53 18.89
CA THR A 77 -2.32 9.43 20.11
C THR A 77 -0.96 10.10 19.96
N TYR A 78 -0.36 10.04 18.76
CA TYR A 78 0.99 10.56 18.53
C TYR A 78 1.03 11.76 17.58
N GLU A 79 -0.12 12.18 17.06
CA GLU A 79 -0.27 13.35 16.20
C GLU A 79 0.68 13.31 14.99
N LYS A 80 0.90 12.13 14.39
CA LYS A 80 1.79 11.92 13.24
C LYS A 80 1.03 11.88 11.92
N ASN A 81 1.63 12.47 10.88
CA ASN A 81 1.25 12.21 9.51
C ASN A 81 1.69 10.79 9.11
N LEU A 82 0.88 10.06 8.34
CA LEU A 82 1.18 8.68 7.97
C LEU A 82 1.50 8.56 6.48
N ILE A 83 2.60 7.89 6.16
CA ILE A 83 2.89 7.41 4.81
C ILE A 83 2.75 5.88 4.84
N ILE A 84 1.78 5.37 4.09
CA ILE A 84 1.35 3.98 4.14
C ILE A 84 1.62 3.32 2.78
N PRO A 85 2.78 2.67 2.57
CA PRO A 85 3.01 1.86 1.39
C PRO A 85 2.27 0.52 1.52
N MET A 86 1.47 0.12 0.53
CA MET A 86 0.82 -1.19 0.55
C MET A 86 0.53 -1.74 -0.85
N THR A 87 0.42 -3.06 -1.01
CA THR A 87 -0.13 -3.69 -2.22
C THR A 87 -1.54 -4.21 -1.93
N ILE A 88 -2.58 -3.53 -2.42
CA ILE A 88 -3.99 -3.94 -2.24
C ILE A 88 -4.67 -3.94 -3.61
N TYR A 89 -4.98 -5.12 -4.15
CA TYR A 89 -5.67 -5.25 -5.45
C TYR A 89 -7.16 -5.60 -5.30
N LYS A 90 -7.59 -6.11 -4.14
CA LYS A 90 -9.01 -6.40 -3.86
C LYS A 90 -9.74 -5.10 -3.54
N LYS A 91 -10.69 -4.71 -4.40
CA LYS A 91 -11.43 -3.44 -4.28
C LYS A 91 -12.10 -3.28 -2.92
N GLU A 92 -12.77 -4.32 -2.43
CA GLU A 92 -13.45 -4.31 -1.13
C GLU A 92 -12.51 -4.02 0.04
N TYR A 93 -11.26 -4.47 -0.04
CA TYR A 93 -10.28 -4.26 1.02
C TYR A 93 -9.78 -2.82 0.97
N LEU A 94 -9.50 -2.34 -0.24
CA LEU A 94 -9.13 -0.94 -0.46
C LEU A 94 -10.24 0.00 0.00
N SER A 95 -11.50 -0.25 -0.36
CA SER A 95 -12.66 0.55 0.08
C SER A 95 -12.73 0.63 1.60
N TYR A 96 -12.63 -0.52 2.27
CA TYR A 96 -12.70 -0.59 3.73
C TYR A 96 -11.60 0.26 4.38
N ILE A 97 -10.35 0.08 3.91
CA ILE A 97 -9.19 0.77 4.48
C ILE A 97 -9.27 2.27 4.20
N ILE A 98 -9.52 2.69 2.96
CA ILE A 98 -9.62 4.11 2.60
C ILE A 98 -10.73 4.81 3.38
N ASN A 99 -11.92 4.20 3.48
CA ASN A 99 -13.02 4.80 4.22
C ASN A 99 -12.68 4.92 5.70
N GLY A 100 -12.14 3.85 6.31
CA GLY A 100 -11.78 3.85 7.73
C GLY A 100 -10.68 4.86 8.08
N ILE A 101 -9.63 4.97 7.26
CA ILE A 101 -8.56 5.95 7.53
C ILE A 101 -9.00 7.39 7.22
N LYS A 102 -9.89 7.60 6.24
CA LYS A 102 -10.52 8.92 5.97
C LYS A 102 -11.38 9.41 7.13
N GLU A 103 -12.06 8.50 7.82
CA GLU A 103 -12.79 8.84 9.06
C GLU A 103 -11.86 9.30 10.17
N CYS A 104 -10.61 8.79 10.19
CA CYS A 104 -9.60 9.19 11.17
C CYS A 104 -8.96 10.54 10.83
N ASP A 105 -8.68 10.77 9.54
CA ASP A 105 -8.16 12.04 9.02
C ASP A 105 -8.75 12.34 7.64
N PRO A 106 -9.59 13.38 7.51
CA PRO A 106 -10.16 13.79 6.24
C PRO A 106 -9.12 14.16 5.17
N ASN A 107 -7.91 14.55 5.58
CA ASN A 107 -6.78 14.81 4.69
C ASN A 107 -6.06 13.50 4.33
N THR A 108 -6.82 12.57 3.75
CA THR A 108 -6.30 11.28 3.26
C THR A 108 -6.22 11.27 1.74
N PHE A 109 -5.03 10.98 1.24
CA PHE A 109 -4.73 10.86 -0.19
C PHE A 109 -4.41 9.42 -0.54
N HIS A 110 -4.98 8.93 -1.63
CA HIS A 110 -4.69 7.61 -2.18
C HIS A 110 -4.08 7.75 -3.58
N PHE A 111 -2.86 7.24 -3.74
CA PHE A 111 -2.17 7.19 -5.01
C PHE A 111 -1.91 5.73 -5.38
N CYS A 112 -2.19 5.37 -6.63
CA CYS A 112 -1.85 4.07 -7.17
C CYS A 112 -0.64 4.21 -8.11
N LEU A 113 0.52 3.75 -7.66
CA LEU A 113 1.72 3.70 -8.49
C LEU A 113 1.55 2.61 -9.55
N ILE A 114 1.75 2.97 -10.81
CA ILE A 114 1.66 2.06 -11.96
C ILE A 114 2.97 2.05 -12.74
N ALA A 115 3.26 0.93 -13.40
CA ALA A 115 4.35 0.75 -14.33
C ALA A 115 4.04 -0.42 -15.25
N ASN A 116 4.70 -0.49 -16.40
CA ASN A 116 4.62 -1.63 -17.28
C ASN A 116 5.12 -2.91 -16.61
N LYS A 117 4.51 -4.06 -16.96
CA LYS A 117 4.88 -5.38 -16.43
C LYS A 117 6.37 -5.68 -16.56
N SER A 118 6.96 -5.36 -17.72
CA SER A 118 8.39 -5.54 -17.97
C SER A 118 9.26 -4.73 -17.00
N THR A 119 8.90 -3.49 -16.72
CA THR A 119 9.57 -2.64 -15.73
C THR A 119 9.48 -3.25 -14.33
N ILE A 120 8.27 -3.68 -13.92
CA ILE A 120 8.05 -4.31 -12.62
C ILE A 120 8.93 -5.57 -12.47
N HIS A 121 8.87 -6.47 -13.45
CA HIS A 121 9.66 -7.71 -13.44
C HIS A 121 11.16 -7.41 -13.37
N ASN A 122 11.65 -6.46 -14.18
CA ASN A 122 13.06 -6.06 -14.15
C ASN A 122 13.48 -5.49 -12.78
N ARG A 123 12.61 -4.71 -12.13
CA ARG A 123 12.86 -4.17 -10.78
C ARG A 123 12.87 -5.27 -9.72
N LEU A 124 11.95 -6.24 -9.80
CA LEU A 124 11.92 -7.40 -8.89
C LEU A 124 13.19 -8.23 -9.01
N LEU A 125 13.63 -8.54 -10.24
CA LEU A 125 14.91 -9.26 -10.48
C LEU A 125 16.11 -8.50 -9.89
N LYS A 126 16.18 -7.17 -10.10
CA LYS A 126 17.24 -6.34 -9.52
C LYS A 126 17.23 -6.29 -7.99
N ARG A 127 16.06 -6.50 -7.36
CA ARG A 127 15.92 -6.61 -5.90
C ARG A 127 16.37 -7.97 -5.36
N GLY A 128 16.68 -8.93 -6.23
CA GLY A 128 17.05 -10.30 -5.84
C GLY A 128 15.85 -11.23 -5.68
N GLU A 129 14.67 -10.86 -6.18
CA GLU A 129 13.50 -11.75 -6.18
C GLU A 129 13.67 -12.85 -7.21
N GLU A 130 13.30 -14.07 -6.83
CA GLU A 130 13.28 -15.20 -7.75
C GLU A 130 12.12 -15.09 -8.74
N ALA A 131 12.43 -15.29 -10.02
CA ALA A 131 11.41 -15.28 -11.07
C ALA A 131 10.31 -16.31 -10.78
N GLY A 132 9.06 -15.87 -10.82
CA GLY A 132 7.90 -16.74 -10.57
C GLY A 132 7.52 -16.88 -9.10
N ASN A 133 8.20 -16.20 -8.17
CA ASN A 133 7.77 -16.15 -6.78
C ASN A 133 6.46 -15.35 -6.61
N TRP A 134 5.98 -15.25 -5.37
CA TRP A 134 4.74 -14.55 -5.02
C TRP A 134 4.60 -13.17 -5.68
N CYS A 135 5.66 -12.34 -5.65
CA CYS A 135 5.64 -10.99 -6.22
C CYS A 135 5.37 -10.98 -7.73
N PHE A 136 6.00 -11.91 -8.47
CA PHE A 136 5.76 -12.07 -9.91
C PHE A 136 4.35 -12.57 -10.19
N GLN A 137 3.88 -13.57 -9.43
CA GLN A 137 2.54 -14.13 -9.62
C GLN A 137 1.42 -13.11 -9.36
N GLN A 138 1.63 -12.16 -8.45
CA GLN A 138 0.65 -11.10 -8.19
C GLN A 138 0.70 -9.96 -9.21
N THR A 139 1.71 -9.88 -10.08
CA THR A 139 1.88 -8.71 -10.97
C THR A 139 0.70 -8.54 -11.93
N ASP A 140 0.27 -9.61 -12.61
CA ASP A 140 -0.87 -9.53 -13.54
C ASP A 140 -2.17 -9.18 -12.83
N ARG A 141 -2.44 -9.82 -11.68
CA ARG A 141 -3.61 -9.52 -10.85
C ARG A 141 -3.66 -8.06 -10.41
N CYS A 142 -2.52 -7.50 -10.02
CA CYS A 142 -2.41 -6.10 -9.64
C CYS A 142 -2.69 -5.18 -10.84
N LEU A 143 -2.02 -5.42 -11.97
CA LEU A 143 -2.16 -4.57 -13.16
C LEU A 143 -3.58 -4.56 -13.73
N GLU A 144 -4.25 -5.72 -13.70
CA GLU A 144 -5.66 -5.84 -14.08
C GLU A 144 -6.57 -5.10 -13.09
N ALA A 145 -6.41 -5.36 -11.79
CA ALA A 145 -7.21 -4.71 -10.76
C ALA A 145 -7.09 -3.18 -10.79
N PHE A 146 -5.88 -2.66 -10.98
CA PHE A 146 -5.61 -1.23 -10.96
C PHE A 146 -6.17 -0.47 -12.17
N GLN A 147 -6.74 -1.15 -13.18
CA GLN A 147 -7.49 -0.44 -14.22
C GLN A 147 -8.77 0.19 -13.67
N ASP A 148 -9.35 -0.38 -12.61
CA ASP A 148 -10.58 0.12 -12.01
C ASP A 148 -10.46 1.54 -11.44
N ASP A 149 -11.57 2.27 -11.45
CA ASP A 149 -11.63 3.68 -11.04
C ASP A 149 -11.47 3.87 -9.53
N ILE A 150 -11.69 2.84 -8.71
CA ILE A 150 -11.43 2.93 -7.26
C ILE A 150 -9.95 3.19 -6.95
N PHE A 151 -9.06 2.87 -7.88
CA PHE A 151 -7.63 3.16 -7.79
C PHE A 151 -7.26 4.59 -8.21
N GLN A 152 -8.25 5.51 -8.21
CA GLN A 152 -8.19 6.96 -8.29
C GLN A 152 -6.93 7.52 -9.00
N ILE A 153 -6.03 8.17 -8.25
CA ILE A 153 -4.91 8.91 -8.81
C ILE A 153 -3.78 7.94 -9.16
N LYS A 154 -3.72 7.58 -10.43
CA LYS A 154 -2.69 6.69 -10.98
C LYS A 154 -1.44 7.50 -11.33
N ILE A 155 -0.29 7.14 -10.73
CA ILE A 155 1.00 7.78 -11.01
C ILE A 155 1.92 6.81 -11.72
N ASN A 156 2.24 7.11 -12.97
CA ASN A 156 3.16 6.29 -13.75
C ASN A 156 4.60 6.49 -13.28
N THR A 157 5.29 5.41 -12.94
CA THR A 157 6.68 5.36 -12.47
C THR A 157 7.68 4.87 -13.52
N ASP A 158 7.23 4.54 -14.73
CA ASP A 158 8.13 4.24 -15.85
C ASP A 158 8.91 5.47 -16.25
N GLN A 159 10.22 5.28 -16.46
CA GLN A 159 11.16 6.32 -16.93
C GLN A 159 11.22 7.58 -16.04
N LYS A 160 10.65 7.55 -14.84
CA LYS A 160 10.75 8.62 -13.84
C LYS A 160 11.71 8.24 -12.72
N SER A 161 12.46 9.21 -12.23
CA SER A 161 13.16 9.09 -10.96
C SER A 161 12.18 9.10 -9.78
N SER A 162 12.62 8.62 -8.62
CA SER A 162 11.81 8.69 -7.40
C SER A 162 11.44 10.13 -7.04
N HIS A 163 12.37 11.07 -7.23
CA HIS A 163 12.13 12.50 -7.04
C HIS A 163 11.00 13.05 -7.91
N GLN A 164 10.99 12.72 -9.20
CA GLN A 164 9.93 13.16 -10.11
C GLN A 164 8.56 12.62 -9.69
N VAL A 165 8.50 11.37 -9.23
CA VAL A 165 7.27 10.76 -8.71
C VAL A 165 6.81 11.45 -7.42
N VAL A 166 7.73 11.75 -6.50
CA VAL A 166 7.43 12.46 -5.25
C VAL A 166 6.96 13.88 -5.51
N GLU A 167 7.61 14.62 -6.42
CA GLU A 167 7.16 15.97 -6.81
C GLU A 167 5.75 15.94 -7.39
N GLU A 168 5.42 14.94 -8.21
CA GLU A 168 4.07 14.76 -8.74
C GLU A 168 3.05 14.49 -7.63
N ILE A 169 3.36 13.62 -6.67
CA ILE A 169 2.53 13.35 -5.49
C ILE A 169 2.30 14.64 -4.69
N MET A 170 3.37 15.37 -4.36
CA MET A 170 3.27 16.60 -3.56
C MET A 170 2.48 17.68 -4.29
N LYS A 171 2.63 17.79 -5.61
CA LYS A 171 1.83 18.71 -6.42
C LYS A 171 0.34 18.37 -6.36
N GLN A 172 -0.02 17.09 -6.43
CA GLN A 172 -1.41 16.64 -6.31
C GLN A 172 -1.99 16.98 -4.93
N ILE A 173 -1.24 16.69 -3.86
CA ILE A 173 -1.63 17.01 -2.48
C ILE A 173 -1.89 18.51 -2.32
N ASN A 174 -1.03 19.37 -2.86
CA ASN A 174 -1.16 20.82 -2.74
C ASN A 174 -2.25 21.44 -3.64
N SER A 175 -2.87 20.64 -4.53
CA SER A 175 -3.87 21.10 -5.50
C SER A 175 -5.31 20.71 -5.15
N LEU A 176 -5.50 19.93 -4.09
CA LEU A 176 -6.77 19.42 -3.57
C LEU A 176 -7.18 20.16 -2.30
#